data_AF-A0A397JTP0-F1
#
_entry.id   AF-A0A397JTP0-F1
#
_cell.length_a   1.000
_cell.length_b   1.000
_cell.length_c   1.000
_cell.angle_alpha   90.00
_cell.angle_beta   90.00
_cell.angle_gamma   90.00
#
_symmetry.space_group_name_H-M   'P 1'
#
loop_
_entity.id
_entity.type
_entity.pdbx_description
1 polymer ?
#
loop_
_entity_poly.entity_id
_entity_poly.type
_entity_poly.pdbx_seq_one_letter_code
_entity_poly.pdbx_strand_id
1 'polypeptide(L)'
;MGKTNDSFIFSLKNGNIQNSILSRVKNRDKAIFNLGKVNQVYFGPYFGEVFYMYSYFSNFMLGDCCVCDTDDHDYYEKPITTTDYFSIVDYEVFKIIKKSS
;
A
#
# COMPACT_ATOMS: atom_id res chain seq x y z
N MET A 1 13.00 -7.29 4.43
CA MET A 1 11.98 -6.26 4.78
C MET A 1 12.65 -4.90 4.76
N GLY A 2 11.95 -3.89 4.24
CA GLY A 2 12.38 -2.50 4.33
C GLY A 2 11.97 -1.91 5.68
N LYS A 3 12.90 -1.23 6.36
CA LYS A 3 12.66 -0.61 7.66
C LYS A 3 12.51 0.89 7.51
N THR A 4 11.45 1.46 8.07
CA THR A 4 11.22 2.92 8.01
C THR A 4 10.16 3.34 9.03
N ASN A 5 10.32 4.54 9.60
CA ASN A 5 9.26 5.23 10.35
C ASN A 5 8.55 6.28 9.49
N ASP A 6 9.14 6.63 8.34
CA ASP A 6 8.72 7.77 7.53
C ASP A 6 7.70 7.39 6.45
N SER A 7 7.47 6.08 6.24
CA SER A 7 6.41 5.62 5.35
C SER A 7 5.04 5.95 5.94
N PHE A 8 4.11 6.25 5.04
CA PHE A 8 2.70 6.39 5.36
C PHE A 8 1.89 5.85 4.19
N ILE A 9 0.67 5.45 4.49
CA ILE A 9 -0.36 5.15 3.51
C ILE A 9 -1.52 6.11 3.75
N PHE A 10 -2.21 6.51 2.69
CA PHE A 10 -3.35 7.40 2.82
C PHE A 10 -4.40 7.12 1.74
N SER A 11 -5.64 7.49 2.03
CA SER A 11 -6.73 7.50 1.05
C SER A 11 -7.40 8.86 1.00
N LEU A 12 -7.87 9.24 -0.18
CA LEU A 12 -8.63 10.46 -0.41
C LEU A 12 -10.00 10.08 -0.98
N LYS A 13 -11.08 10.34 -0.23
CA LYS A 13 -12.44 10.04 -0.69
C LYS A 13 -12.98 11.19 -1.55
N ASN A 14 -13.19 10.95 -2.84
CA ASN A 14 -13.80 11.88 -3.80
C ASN A 14 -13.19 13.29 -3.77
N GLY A 15 -11.87 13.39 -3.61
CA GLY A 15 -11.18 14.69 -3.53
C GLY A 15 -11.41 15.47 -2.23
N ASN A 16 -12.22 14.96 -1.28
CA ASN A 16 -12.48 15.63 -0.01
C ASN A 16 -11.41 15.26 1.04
N ILE A 17 -10.53 16.21 1.33
CA ILE A 17 -9.45 16.06 2.33
C ILE A 17 -10.01 15.81 3.74
N GLN A 18 -11.18 16.35 4.10
CA GLN A 18 -11.76 16.15 5.44
C GLN A 18 -12.09 14.68 5.73
N ASN A 19 -12.38 13.91 4.69
CA ASN A 19 -12.66 12.47 4.78
C ASN A 19 -11.45 11.62 4.39
N SER A 20 -10.27 12.22 4.26
CA SER A 20 -9.04 11.49 4.01
C SER A 20 -8.60 10.72 5.24
N ILE A 21 -7.99 9.57 5.02
CA ILE A 21 -7.38 8.78 6.08
C ILE A 21 -5.88 8.83 5.87
N LEU A 22 -5.14 9.22 6.91
CA LEU A 22 -3.69 9.08 6.98
C LEU A 22 -3.37 8.01 8.03
N SER A 23 -2.52 7.06 7.66
CA SER A 23 -2.07 5.99 8.52
C SER A 23 -0.55 5.89 8.45
N ARG A 24 0.11 6.08 9.59
CA ARG A 24 1.57 6.01 9.71
C ARG A 24 2.02 4.65 10.21
N VAL A 25 3.31 4.36 10.04
CA VAL A 25 3.92 3.12 10.53
C VAL A 25 3.89 3.09 12.06
N LYS A 26 3.43 1.97 12.61
CA LYS A 26 3.50 1.62 14.04
C LYS A 26 4.67 0.68 14.33
N ASN A 27 4.92 -0.28 13.45
CA ASN A 27 6.06 -1.20 13.52
C ASN A 27 7.00 -1.04 12.32
N ARG A 28 8.11 -0.33 12.55
CA ARG A 28 9.12 -0.03 11.52
C ARG A 28 9.75 -1.25 10.87
N ASP A 29 9.85 -2.37 11.59
CA ASP A 29 10.51 -3.58 11.06
C ASP A 29 9.62 -4.33 10.07
N LYS A 30 8.33 -4.00 10.07
CA LYS A 30 7.28 -4.61 9.24
C LYS A 30 6.68 -3.63 8.24
N ALA A 31 7.19 -2.41 8.14
CA ALA A 31 6.62 -1.36 7.30
C ALA A 31 6.56 -1.72 5.80
N ILE A 32 7.61 -2.37 5.27
CA ILE A 32 7.68 -2.70 3.84
C ILE A 32 8.09 -4.16 3.65
N PHE A 33 7.25 -4.92 2.94
CA PHE A 33 7.52 -6.31 2.59
C PHE A 33 8.21 -6.40 1.22
N ASN A 34 9.49 -6.77 1.22
CA ASN A 34 10.23 -7.01 -0.02
C ASN A 34 10.06 -8.47 -0.41
N LEU A 35 9.11 -8.75 -1.29
CA LEU A 35 8.86 -10.10 -1.79
C LEU A 35 10.03 -10.62 -2.62
N GLY A 36 10.24 -11.93 -2.57
CA GLY A 36 11.23 -12.62 -3.39
C GLY A 36 10.92 -12.48 -4.88
N LYS A 37 11.96 -12.57 -5.73
CA LYS A 37 11.89 -12.32 -7.18
C LYS A 37 10.77 -13.10 -7.89
N VAL A 38 10.52 -14.34 -7.48
CA VAL A 38 9.46 -15.19 -8.05
C VAL A 38 8.05 -14.65 -7.79
N ASN A 39 7.83 -13.92 -6.71
CA ASN A 39 6.53 -13.38 -6.34
C ASN A 39 6.30 -11.97 -6.90
N GLN A 40 7.35 -11.25 -7.27
CA GLN A 40 7.24 -9.88 -7.81
C GLN A 40 6.50 -9.80 -9.16
N VAL A 41 6.25 -10.93 -9.81
CA VAL A 41 5.40 -11.00 -11.01
C VAL A 41 3.90 -10.87 -10.66
N TYR A 42 3.50 -11.29 -9.46
CA TYR A 42 2.11 -11.26 -9.00
C TYR A 42 1.82 -10.15 -8.01
N PHE A 43 2.85 -9.60 -7.36
CA PHE A 43 2.70 -8.61 -6.31
C PHE A 43 3.40 -7.30 -6.66
N GLY A 44 2.74 -6.20 -6.34
CA GLY A 44 3.29 -4.85 -6.45
C GLY A 44 3.84 -4.33 -5.12
N PRO A 45 3.68 -3.04 -4.82
CA PRO A 45 3.99 -2.48 -3.51
C PRO A 45 3.26 -3.22 -2.39
N TYR A 46 3.96 -3.47 -1.30
CA TYR A 46 3.46 -4.21 -0.13
C TYR A 46 3.86 -3.47 1.15
N PHE A 47 2.89 -2.77 1.73
CA PHE A 47 3.02 -1.94 2.93
C PHE A 47 2.41 -2.66 4.14
N GLY A 48 3.26 -3.07 5.08
CA GLY A 48 2.82 -3.95 6.16
C GLY A 48 2.39 -5.30 5.64
N GLU A 49 1.63 -6.03 6.44
CA GLU A 49 0.73 -7.08 5.93
C GLU A 49 -0.68 -6.50 5.66
N VAL A 50 -0.79 -5.16 5.58
CA VAL A 50 -2.04 -4.42 5.64
C VAL A 50 -2.49 -3.92 4.27
N PHE A 51 -1.60 -3.40 3.43
CA PHE A 51 -1.98 -2.81 2.14
C PHE A 51 -1.04 -3.25 1.03
N TYR A 52 -1.56 -4.00 0.05
CA TYR A 52 -0.74 -4.52 -1.04
C TYR A 52 -1.48 -4.72 -2.35
N MET A 53 -0.72 -4.58 -3.43
CA MET A 53 -1.20 -4.89 -4.78
C MET A 53 -0.91 -6.35 -5.12
N TYR A 54 -1.92 -7.07 -5.60
CA TYR A 54 -1.80 -8.46 -6.01
C TYR A 54 -2.64 -8.75 -7.26
N SER A 55 -2.11 -9.57 -8.17
CA SER A 55 -2.78 -10.03 -9.38
C SER A 55 -2.22 -11.35 -9.88
N TYR A 56 -3.10 -12.33 -10.09
CA TYR A 56 -2.75 -13.59 -10.78
C TYR A 56 -2.36 -13.38 -12.25
N PHE A 57 -2.82 -12.29 -12.86
CA PHE A 57 -2.62 -11.99 -14.27
C PHE A 57 -1.36 -11.16 -14.55
N SER A 58 -0.55 -10.88 -13.51
CA SER A 58 0.60 -9.95 -13.62
C SER A 58 0.20 -8.56 -14.13
N ASN A 59 -1.06 -8.21 -13.95
CA ASN A 59 -1.64 -6.92 -14.32
C ASN A 59 -2.61 -6.50 -13.21
N PHE A 60 -2.22 -5.50 -12.43
CA PHE A 60 -2.97 -5.05 -11.26
C PHE A 60 -4.31 -4.38 -11.60
N MET A 61 -4.55 -4.05 -12.88
CA MET A 61 -5.84 -3.54 -13.36
C MET A 61 -6.83 -4.65 -13.70
N LEU A 62 -6.41 -5.92 -13.65
CA LEU A 62 -7.26 -7.07 -13.91
C LEU A 62 -7.63 -7.78 -12.60
N GLY A 63 -8.92 -7.75 -12.26
CA GLY A 63 -9.50 -8.42 -11.10
C GLY A 63 -9.54 -7.57 -9.83
N ASP A 64 -10.14 -8.14 -8.78
CA ASP A 64 -10.37 -7.50 -7.48
C ASP A 64 -9.49 -8.17 -6.41
N CYS A 65 -8.18 -8.24 -6.66
CA CYS A 65 -7.24 -9.01 -5.84
C CYS A 65 -6.31 -8.14 -4.99
N CYS A 66 -6.35 -6.81 -5.12
CA CYS A 66 -5.59 -5.92 -4.24
C CYS A 66 -6.24 -5.88 -2.86
N VAL A 67 -5.41 -5.77 -1.82
CA VAL A 67 -5.86 -5.96 -0.44
C VAL A 67 -5.58 -4.71 0.39
N CYS A 68 -6.56 -4.36 1.21
CA CYS A 68 -6.40 -3.48 2.36
C CYS A 68 -7.02 -4.18 3.57
N ASP A 69 -6.22 -4.92 4.31
CA ASP A 69 -6.65 -5.61 5.51
C ASP A 69 -7.27 -4.60 6.50
N THR A 70 -8.55 -4.83 6.83
CA THR A 70 -9.28 -3.98 7.76
C THR A 70 -9.16 -4.43 9.22
N ASP A 71 -8.55 -5.60 9.46
CA ASP A 71 -8.27 -6.08 10.80
C ASP A 71 -7.10 -5.29 11.42
N ASP A 72 -7.16 -5.09 12.73
CA ASP A 72 -6.17 -4.32 13.48
C ASP A 72 -4.82 -5.05 13.54
N HIS A 73 -3.96 -4.75 12.57
CA HIS A 73 -2.58 -5.19 12.52
C HIS A 73 -1.67 -4.13 13.14
N ASP A 74 -0.74 -4.56 13.98
CA ASP A 74 0.19 -3.67 14.71
C ASP A 74 1.28 -3.03 13.83
N TYR A 75 1.08 -2.95 12.51
CA TYR A 75 2.08 -2.48 11.54
C TYR A 75 1.87 -1.04 11.10
N TYR A 76 0.63 -0.64 10.88
CA TYR A 76 0.20 0.72 10.56
C TYR A 76 -0.92 1.13 11.51
N GLU A 77 -1.11 2.43 11.74
CA GLU A 77 -2.05 2.94 12.76
C GLU A 77 -3.51 2.54 12.53
N LYS A 78 -3.94 2.45 11.26
CA LYS A 78 -5.31 2.11 10.85
C LYS A 78 -5.41 1.72 9.36
N PRO A 79 -6.45 1.00 8.94
CA PRO A 79 -6.76 0.76 7.53
C PRO A 79 -7.10 2.06 6.79
N ILE A 80 -6.85 2.10 5.47
CA ILE A 80 -7.16 3.28 4.63
C ILE A 80 -8.47 3.15 3.85
N THR A 81 -9.13 2.00 3.94
CA THR A 81 -10.47 1.74 3.40
C THR A 81 -11.25 0.84 4.35
N THR A 82 -12.54 0.65 4.08
CA THR A 82 -13.43 -0.27 4.79
C THR A 82 -13.68 -1.56 4.01
N THR A 83 -12.97 -1.76 2.90
CA THR A 83 -13.14 -2.91 2.02
C THR A 83 -11.82 -3.68 1.97
N ASP A 84 -11.86 -4.97 2.28
CA ASP A 84 -10.66 -5.81 2.29
C ASP A 84 -10.06 -6.00 0.90
N TYR A 85 -10.90 -6.06 -0.14
CA TYR A 85 -10.49 -6.30 -1.52
C TYR A 85 -10.98 -5.19 -2.45
N PHE A 86 -10.15 -4.78 -3.41
CA PHE A 86 -10.52 -3.77 -4.39
C PHE A 86 -9.83 -3.97 -5.74
N SER A 87 -10.46 -3.45 -6.80
CA SER A 87 -9.85 -3.28 -8.13
C SER A 87 -9.11 -1.95 -8.22
N ILE A 88 -8.06 -1.95 -9.03
CA ILE A 88 -7.33 -0.75 -9.41
C ILE A 88 -7.72 -0.40 -10.85
N VAL A 89 -8.18 0.83 -11.07
CA VAL A 89 -8.47 1.33 -12.43
C VAL A 89 -7.18 1.83 -13.09
N ASP A 90 -6.30 2.46 -12.31
CA ASP A 90 -5.02 2.98 -12.76
C ASP A 90 -4.03 3.11 -11.59
N TYR A 91 -2.73 3.09 -11.86
CA TYR A 91 -1.68 3.29 -10.87
C TYR A 91 -0.46 4.00 -11.46
N GLU A 92 0.12 4.90 -10.66
CA GLU A 92 1.32 5.65 -11.01
C GLU A 92 2.39 5.49 -9.92
N VAL A 93 3.65 5.39 -10.32
CA VAL A 93 4.79 5.29 -9.38
C VAL A 93 5.78 6.40 -9.67
N PHE A 94 6.04 7.21 -8.66
CA PHE A 94 6.93 8.36 -8.75
C PHE A 94 8.16 8.19 -7.86
N LYS A 95 9.33 8.57 -8.38
CA LYS A 95 10.55 8.74 -7.61
C LYS A 95 10.84 10.22 -7.45
N ILE A 96 10.75 10.72 -6.22
CA ILE A 96 11.09 12.11 -5.90
C ILE A 96 12.62 12.22 -5.77
N ILE A 97 13.22 13.13 -6.54
CA ILE A 97 14.66 13.43 -6.47
C ILE A 97 14.82 14.81 -5.85
N LYS A 98 15.72 14.92 -4.86
CA LYS A 98 16.04 16.23 -4.29
C LYS A 98 16.62 17.12 -5.39
N LYS A 99 16.11 18.35 -5.48
CA LYS A 99 16.71 19.37 -6.33
C LYS A 99 18.15 19.58 -5.87
N SER A 100 19.11 19.35 -6.75
CA SER A 100 20.49 19.77 -6.51
C SER A 100 20.51 21.30 -6.59
N SER A 101 21.03 21.95 -5.57
CA SER A 101 21.17 23.41 -5.53
C SER A 101 22.21 23.87 -6.54
#